data_AF-Q6W1H8-F1
#
_entry.id   AF-Q6W1H8-F1
#
_cell.length_a   1.000
_cell.length_b   1.000
_cell.length_c   1.000
_cell.angle_alpha   90.00
_cell.angle_beta   90.00
_cell.angle_gamma   90.00
#
_symmetry.space_group_name_H-M   'P 1'
#
loop_
_entity.id
_entity.type
_entity.pdbx_description
1 polymer ?
#
loop_
_entity_poly.entity_id
_entity_poly.type
_entity_poly.pdbx_seq_one_letter_code
_entity_poly.pdbx_strand_id
1 'polypeptide(L)' 'MPTTDQIAVEWGRIGAIRLRGDIDGLIAATAVVHDLILVTRNVKDFEGTHASVIKPWETSA' A
#
# COMPACT_ATOMS: atom_id res chain seq x y z
N MET A 1 9.16 10.19 2.76
CA MET A 1 9.31 10.56 1.33
C MET A 1 8.28 11.64 1.01
N PRO A 2 8.55 12.54 0.05
CA PRO A 2 7.56 13.52 -0.38
C PRO A 2 6.42 12.86 -1.15
N THR A 3 5.18 13.34 -0.94
CA THR A 3 4.02 12.93 -1.74
C THR A 3 4.05 13.67 -3.07
N THR A 4 4.23 12.96 -4.17
CA THR A 4 4.23 13.51 -5.53
C THR A 4 2.86 13.37 -6.19
N ASP A 5 2.64 14.09 -7.30
CA ASP A 5 1.40 13.99 -8.08
C ASP A 5 1.12 12.55 -8.55
N GLN A 6 2.17 11.78 -8.88
CA GLN A 6 2.04 10.38 -9.27
C GLN A 6 1.49 9.52 -8.12
N ILE A 7 1.93 9.78 -6.89
CA ILE A 7 1.41 9.11 -5.69
C ILE A 7 -0.06 9.49 -5.48
N ALA A 8 -0.43 10.76 -5.68
CA ALA A 8 -1.82 11.22 -5.53
C ALA A 8 -2.76 10.57 -6.57
N VAL A 9 -2.33 10.42 -7.82
CA VAL A 9 -3.09 9.72 -8.86
C VAL A 9 -3.28 8.25 -8.50
N GLU A 10 -2.22 7.56 -8.10
CA GLU A 10 -2.32 6.15 -7.72
C GLU A 10 -3.17 5.94 -6.46
N TRP A 11 -3.10 6.87 -5.51
CA TRP A 11 -3.96 6.87 -4.33
C TRP A 11 -5.45 6.98 -4.72
N GLY A 12 -5.78 7.89 -5.65
CA GLY A 12 -7.13 7.99 -6.21
C GLY A 12 -7.59 6.71 -6.89
N ARG A 13 -6.72 6.04 -7.66
CA ARG A 13 -7.02 4.75 -8.31
C ARG A 13 -7.30 3.65 -7.29
N ILE A 14 -6.50 3.56 -6.23
CA ILE A 14 -6.70 2.60 -5.14
C ILE A 14 -8.02 2.88 -4.41
N GLY A 15 -8.31 4.14 -4.10
CA GLY A 15 -9.55 4.56 -3.44
C GLY A 15 -10.80 4.27 -4.26
N ALA A 16 -10.72 4.36 -5.59
CA ALA A 16 -11.83 4.02 -6.49
C ALA A 16 -12.18 2.52 -6.49
N ILE A 17 -11.20 1.64 -6.26
CA ILE A 17 -11.42 0.19 -6.17
C ILE A 17 -12.08 -0.19 -4.85
N ARG A 18 -11.61 0.41 -3.74
CA ARG A 18 -12.15 0.16 -2.40
C ARG A 18 -11.80 1.32 -1.48
N LEU A 19 -12.79 1.90 -0.81
CA LEU A 19 -12.58 2.82 0.30
C LEU A 19 -11.77 2.10 1.40
N ARG A 20 -10.51 2.48 1.55
CA ARG A 20 -9.63 2.10 2.66
C ARG A 20 -9.45 3.28 3.59
N GLY A 21 -8.84 3.05 4.76
CA GLY A 21 -8.33 4.17 5.56
C GLY A 21 -7.43 5.06 4.70
N ASP A 22 -7.68 6.37 4.71
CA ASP A 22 -7.06 7.33 3.80
C ASP A 22 -5.52 7.22 3.78
N ILE A 23 -4.94 6.91 4.94
CA ILE A 23 -3.49 6.77 5.13
C ILE A 23 -2.94 5.46 4.54
N ASP A 24 -3.62 4.33 4.72
CA ASP A 24 -3.15 3.03 4.18
C ASP A 24 -3.17 3.02 2.66
N GLY A 25 -4.18 3.68 2.06
CA GLY A 25 -4.23 3.91 0.62
C GLY A 25 -3.03 4.72 0.13
N LEU A 26 -2.63 5.77 0.86
CA LEU A 26 -1.49 6.60 0.51
C LEU A 26 -0.16 5.86 0.65
N ILE A 27 -0.03 5.04 1.70
CA ILE A 27 1.15 4.19 1.91
C ILE A 27 1.26 3.17 0.76
N ALA A 28 0.14 2.53 0.39
CA ALA A 28 0.10 1.60 -0.73
C ALA A 28 0.47 2.27 -2.06
N ALA A 29 -0.09 3.45 -2.34
CA ALA A 29 0.23 4.22 -3.55
C ALA A 29 1.71 4.58 -3.63
N THR A 30 2.31 4.97 -2.50
CA THR A 30 3.74 5.25 -2.41
C THR A 30 4.56 4.01 -2.74
N ALA A 31 4.18 2.85 -2.21
CA ALA A 31 4.89 1.61 -2.48
C ALA A 31 4.78 1.20 -3.96
N VAL A 32 3.61 1.33 -4.57
CA VAL A 32 3.39 1.00 -5.99
C VAL A 32 4.20 1.92 -6.91
N VAL A 33 4.14 3.24 -6.70
CA VAL A 33 4.83 4.23 -7.56
C VAL A 33 6.36 4.06 -7.52
N HIS A 34 6.89 3.67 -6.37
CA HIS A 34 8.33 3.51 -6.17
C HIS A 34 8.83 2.07 -6.26
N ASP A 35 7.99 1.11 -6.67
CA ASP A 35 8.30 -0.32 -6.74
C ASP A 35 8.90 -0.87 -5.42
N LEU A 36 8.30 -0.46 -4.29
CA LEU A 36 8.72 -0.87 -2.95
C LEU A 36 7.89 -2.04 -2.44
N ILE A 37 8.46 -2.76 -1.47
CA ILE A 37 7.78 -3.83 -0.75
C ILE A 37 7.33 -3.31 0.62
N LEU A 38 6.03 -3.43 0.89
CA LEU A 38 5.39 -3.07 2.14
C LEU A 38 5.61 -4.17 3.18
N VAL A 39 6.36 -3.85 4.23
CA VAL A 39 6.57 -4.75 5.36
C VAL A 39 5.57 -4.41 6.46
N THR A 40 4.55 -5.23 6.65
CA THR A 40 3.48 -4.94 7.63
C THR A 40 2.94 -6.18 8.32
N ARG A 41 2.43 -5.99 9.54
CA ARG A 41 1.68 -7.01 10.28
C ARG A 41 0.23 -7.13 9.80
N ASN A 42 -0.31 -6.06 9.21
CA ASN A 42 -1.71 -5.94 8.80
C ASN A 42 -1.84 -6.10 7.28
N VAL A 43 -1.54 -7.28 6.75
CA VAL A 43 -1.60 -7.54 5.30
C VAL A 43 -2.99 -7.27 4.71
N LYS A 44 -4.05 -7.54 5.47
CA LYS A 44 -5.45 -7.35 5.06
C LYS A 44 -5.76 -5.92 4.60
N ASP A 45 -5.08 -4.94 5.20
CA ASP A 45 -5.29 -3.52 4.88
C ASP A 45 -4.68 -3.14 3.53
N PHE A 46 -3.87 -4.00 2.93
CA PHE A 46 -3.22 -3.80 1.63
C PHE A 46 -3.67 -4.81 0.55
N GLU A 47 -4.52 -5.78 0.89
CA GLU A 47 -5.01 -6.80 -0.06
C GLU A 47 -5.80 -6.20 -1.22
N GLY A 48 -5.24 -6.12 -2.42
CA GLY A 48 -5.91 -5.57 -3.61
C GLY A 48 -5.53 -4.13 -3.95
N THR A 49 -4.48 -3.57 -3.34
CA THR A 49 -3.89 -2.27 -3.72
C THR A 49 -2.79 -2.36 -4.76
N HIS A 50 -2.50 -3.57 -5.28
CA HIS A 50 -1.36 -3.90 -6.16
C HIS A 50 0.02 -3.72 -5.50
N ALA A 51 0.09 -3.31 -4.24
CA ALA A 51 1.35 -3.24 -3.51
C ALA A 51 1.88 -4.65 -3.21
N SER A 52 3.19 -4.84 -3.34
CA SER A 52 3.89 -6.03 -2.86
C SER A 52 3.99 -5.99 -1.34
N VAL A 53 3.53 -7.03 -0.63
CA VAL A 53 3.47 -7.03 0.84
C VAL A 53 4.17 -8.25 1.42
N ILE A 54 5.01 -8.04 2.44
CA ILE A 54 5.63 -9.08 3.26
C ILE A 54 5.13 -8.97 4.70
N LYS A 55 4.79 -10.12 5.30
CA LYS A 55 4.45 -10.25 6.72
C LYS A 55 5.56 -10.98 7.49
N PRO A 56 6.59 -10.28 7.98
CA PRO A 56 7.76 -10.92 8.59
C PRO A 56 7.45 -11.57 9.95
N TRP A 57 6.30 -11.27 10.55
CA TRP A 57 5.87 -11.85 11.83
C TRP A 57 5.17 -13.21 11.69
N GLU A 58 4.97 -13.69 10.46
CA GLU A 58 4.73 -15.12 10.24
C GLU A 58 6.07 -15.84 10.20
N THR A 59 6.69 -15.95 11.38
CA THR A 59 7.82 -16.84 11.58
C THR A 59 7.27 -18.27 11.62
N SER A 60 7.51 -19.05 10.57
CA SER A 60 7.58 -20.51 10.72
C SER A 60 8.70 -20.82 11.71
N ALA A 61 8.36 -21.67 12.69
CA ALA A 61 9.27 -22.21 13.70
C ALA A 61 10.56 -22.78 13.10
#